data_AF-F3ZS77-F1
#
_entry.id   AF-F3ZS77-F1
#
_cell.length_a   1.000
_cell.length_b   1.000
_cell.length_c   1.000
_cell.angle_alpha   90.00
_cell.angle_beta   90.00
_cell.angle_gamma   90.00
#
_symmetry.space_group_name_H-M   'P 1'
#
loop_
_entity.id
_entity.type
_entity.pdbx_description
1 polymer ?
#
loop_
_entity_poly.entity_id
_entity_poly.type
_entity_poly.pdbx_seq_one_letter_code
_entity_poly.pdbx_strand_id
1 'polypeptide(L)'
;MGAVIKIIAIVLLFTGCKTKQIPVFVERVVKDSIVVRDTIQEVLLEPYFEEVSTKDTVSYLTNKYAYSEAKINNNELYHNLGIWQTPIGIKTIKLTEYKLIKEPVPYEVEKIIKIEKNLTWWQKIRMRIGEIALLFILVFVGFRLSKIS
;
A
#
# COMPACT_ATOMS: atom_id res chain seq x y z
N MET A 1 2.78 65.57 27.88
CA MET A 1 3.52 64.61 27.01
C MET A 1 3.64 63.20 27.57
N GLY A 2 3.72 62.99 28.90
CA GLY A 2 3.81 61.64 29.49
C GLY A 2 2.59 60.74 29.22
N ALA A 3 1.38 61.30 29.09
CA ALA A 3 0.17 60.53 28.79
C ALA A 3 0.19 59.90 27.39
N VAL A 4 0.71 60.62 26.38
CA VAL A 4 0.77 60.14 24.99
C VAL A 4 1.74 58.96 24.85
N ILE A 5 2.88 59.03 25.54
CA ILE A 5 3.87 57.94 25.55
C ILE A 5 3.29 56.68 26.21
N LYS A 6 2.54 56.83 27.31
CA LYS A 6 1.87 55.72 27.99
C LYS A 6 0.79 55.07 27.12
N ILE A 7 0.01 55.87 26.38
CA ILE A 7 -1.02 55.36 25.47
C ILE A 7 -0.40 54.56 24.31
N ILE A 8 0.69 55.05 23.72
CA ILE A 8 1.39 54.33 22.64
C ILE A 8 1.95 52.99 23.12
N ALA A 9 2.55 52.95 24.32
CA ALA A 9 3.07 51.72 24.91
C ALA A 9 1.96 50.68 25.18
N ILE A 10 0.78 51.14 25.61
CA ILE A 10 -0.39 50.28 25.85
C ILE A 10 -0.92 49.68 24.54
N VAL A 11 -1.00 50.46 23.47
CA VAL A 11 -1.48 49.97 22.16
C VAL A 11 -0.57 48.89 21.57
N LEU A 12 0.75 49.03 21.75
CA LEU A 12 1.75 48.06 21.30
C LEU A 12 1.64 46.69 22.01
N LEU A 13 1.16 46.66 23.24
CA LEU A 13 0.96 45.41 23.99
C LEU A 13 -0.24 44.60 23.50
N PHE A 14 -1.23 45.24 22.85
CA PHE A 14 -2.46 44.57 22.40
C PHE A 14 -2.40 44.04 20.96
N THR A 15 -1.33 44.29 20.20
CA THR A 15 -1.19 43.79 18.81
C THR A 15 -0.54 42.39 18.72
N GLY A 16 -0.90 41.48 19.63
CA GLY A 16 -0.44 40.09 19.58
C GLY A 16 -1.02 39.33 18.38
N CYS A 17 -0.15 38.68 17.59
CA CYS A 17 -0.54 37.97 16.38
C CYS A 17 -1.09 36.57 16.71
N LYS A 18 -2.37 36.31 16.45
CA LYS A 18 -2.97 34.97 16.59
C LYS A 18 -2.41 34.02 15.52
N THR A 19 -1.74 32.94 15.95
CA THR A 19 -1.30 31.86 15.05
C THR A 19 -2.47 30.93 14.72
N LYS A 20 -2.89 30.88 13.46
CA LYS A 20 -3.92 29.95 12.98
C LYS A 20 -3.26 28.65 12.52
N GLN A 21 -3.51 27.55 13.23
CA GLN A 21 -3.08 26.22 12.80
C GLN A 21 -4.11 25.66 11.81
N ILE A 22 -3.64 25.03 10.73
CA ILE A 22 -4.48 24.43 9.70
C ILE A 22 -4.10 22.95 9.62
N PRO A 23 -5.04 22.00 9.82
CA PRO A 23 -4.75 20.58 9.70
C PRO A 23 -4.51 20.21 8.23
N VAL A 24 -3.53 19.34 7.97
CA VAL A 24 -3.23 18.79 6.64
C VAL A 24 -3.43 17.28 6.71
N PHE A 25 -4.29 16.75 5.84
CA PHE A 25 -4.58 15.33 5.74
C PHE A 25 -3.56 14.66 4.79
N VAL A 26 -2.93 13.57 5.24
CA VAL A 26 -1.96 12.82 4.45
C VAL A 26 -2.61 11.49 4.07
N GLU A 27 -2.90 11.30 2.78
CA GLU A 27 -3.42 10.03 2.28
C GLU A 27 -2.25 9.05 2.06
N ARG A 28 -2.26 7.91 2.76
CA ARG A 28 -1.28 6.84 2.54
C ARG A 28 -1.91 5.69 1.75
N VAL A 29 -1.33 5.37 0.60
CA VAL A 29 -1.73 4.21 -0.22
C VAL A 29 -0.92 2.99 0.25
N VAL A 30 -1.60 2.01 0.82
CA VAL A 30 -1.02 0.70 1.19
C VAL A 30 -1.31 -0.30 0.06
N LYS A 31 -0.30 -1.05 -0.37
CA LYS A 31 -0.42 -2.13 -1.37
C LYS A 31 -0.22 -3.46 -0.66
N ASP A 32 -1.30 -4.20 -0.47
CA ASP A 32 -1.21 -5.58 0.03
C ASP A 32 -1.49 -6.57 -1.10
N SER A 33 -0.63 -7.57 -1.20
CA SER A 33 -0.70 -8.66 -2.17
C SER A 33 -1.17 -9.93 -1.47
N ILE A 34 -2.31 -10.48 -1.88
CA ILE A 34 -2.72 -11.83 -1.49
C ILE A 34 -2.87 -12.66 -2.77
N VAL A 35 -2.06 -13.71 -2.86
CA VAL A 35 -2.08 -14.77 -3.88
C VAL A 35 -2.09 -16.05 -3.04
N VAL A 36 -2.90 -17.08 -3.28
CA VAL A 36 -2.95 -17.95 -4.46
C VAL A 36 -4.25 -18.75 -4.36
N ARG A 37 -4.98 -18.93 -5.47
CA ARG A 37 -6.04 -19.95 -5.54
C ARG A 37 -5.43 -21.26 -6.04
N ASP A 38 -5.61 -22.30 -5.26
CA ASP A 38 -5.41 -23.68 -5.70
C ASP A 38 -6.54 -24.05 -6.65
N THR A 39 -6.38 -23.73 -7.93
CA THR A 39 -7.31 -24.22 -8.96
C THR A 39 -6.99 -25.67 -9.25
N ILE A 40 -7.91 -26.56 -8.87
CA ILE A 40 -7.96 -27.94 -9.38
C ILE A 40 -8.29 -27.82 -10.87
N GLN A 41 -7.30 -28.08 -11.74
CA GLN A 41 -7.52 -28.12 -13.18
C GLN A 41 -7.84 -29.55 -13.57
N GLU A 42 -9.04 -29.76 -14.11
CA GLU A 42 -9.38 -31.01 -14.79
C GLU A 42 -8.57 -31.06 -16.09
N VAL A 43 -7.65 -32.02 -16.18
CA VAL A 43 -6.80 -32.20 -17.37
C VAL A 43 -7.17 -33.49 -18.06
N LEU A 44 -7.49 -33.36 -19.34
CA LEU A 44 -7.72 -34.49 -20.22
C LEU A 44 -6.37 -35.17 -20.47
N LEU A 45 -6.27 -36.44 -20.08
CA LEU A 45 -5.14 -37.29 -20.46
C LEU A 45 -5.23 -37.65 -21.93
N GLU A 46 -4.07 -37.86 -22.56
CA GLU A 46 -4.01 -38.44 -23.91
C GLU A 46 -4.72 -39.81 -23.90
N PRO A 47 -5.76 -40.00 -24.74
CA PRO A 47 -6.47 -41.28 -24.79
C PRO A 47 -5.56 -42.34 -25.41
N TYR A 48 -5.45 -43.49 -24.75
CA TYR A 48 -4.74 -44.66 -25.25
C TYR A 48 -5.74 -45.78 -25.56
N PHE A 49 -5.59 -46.37 -26.74
CA PHE A 49 -6.30 -47.58 -27.14
C PHE A 49 -5.30 -48.52 -27.79
N GLU A 50 -5.18 -49.72 -27.22
CA GLU A 50 -4.34 -50.78 -27.75
C GLU A 50 -5.12 -52.08 -27.67
N GLU A 51 -4.94 -52.93 -28.68
CA GLU A 51 -5.57 -54.24 -28.77
C GLU A 51 -4.48 -55.26 -29.12
N VAL A 52 -4.51 -56.41 -28.44
CA VAL A 52 -3.59 -57.51 -28.71
C VAL A 52 -4.36 -58.82 -28.78
N SER A 53 -4.10 -59.58 -29.83
CA SER A 53 -4.65 -60.91 -30.03
C SER A 53 -3.50 -61.91 -30.02
N THR A 54 -3.46 -62.76 -29.01
CA THR A 54 -2.47 -63.84 -28.89
C THR A 54 -3.15 -65.19 -29.16
N LYS A 55 -2.41 -66.12 -29.77
CA LYS A 55 -2.87 -67.52 -29.93
C LYS A 55 -2.64 -68.35 -28.68
N ASP A 56 -1.92 -67.79 -27.70
CA ASP A 56 -1.54 -68.46 -26.47
C ASP A 56 -2.62 -68.33 -25.39
N THR A 57 -2.43 -69.03 -24.28
CA THR A 57 -3.32 -68.95 -23.10
C THR A 57 -3.07 -67.70 -22.25
N VAL A 58 -2.07 -66.88 -22.59
CA VAL A 58 -1.70 -65.66 -21.87
C VAL A 58 -1.67 -64.48 -22.84
N SER A 59 -2.14 -63.34 -22.37
CA SER A 59 -2.11 -62.06 -23.06
C SER A 59 -1.67 -60.98 -22.09
N TYR A 60 -0.74 -60.12 -22.53
CA TYR A 60 -0.24 -58.99 -21.75
C TYR A 60 -0.26 -57.74 -22.61
N LEU A 61 -0.81 -56.66 -22.07
CA LEU A 61 -0.95 -55.36 -22.72
C LEU A 61 -0.51 -54.26 -21.77
N THR A 62 0.24 -53.27 -22.25
CA THR A 62 0.76 -52.20 -21.40
C THR A 62 0.75 -50.88 -22.14
N ASN A 63 0.33 -49.82 -21.45
CA ASN A 63 0.44 -48.46 -21.94
C ASN A 63 1.19 -47.60 -20.92
N LYS A 64 1.22 -46.28 -21.17
CA LYS A 64 1.89 -45.29 -20.33
C LYS A 64 1.34 -45.20 -18.91
N TYR A 65 0.08 -45.57 -18.69
CA TYR A 65 -0.65 -45.37 -17.44
C TYR A 65 -0.96 -46.68 -16.70
N ALA A 66 -1.08 -47.80 -17.41
CA ALA A 66 -1.60 -49.04 -16.89
C ALA A 66 -1.04 -50.26 -17.63
N TYR A 67 -1.24 -51.42 -17.01
CA TYR A 67 -0.99 -52.72 -17.62
C TYR A 67 -2.17 -53.66 -17.36
N SER A 68 -2.38 -54.59 -18.28
CA SER A 68 -3.44 -55.58 -18.23
C SER A 68 -2.85 -56.95 -18.56
N GLU A 69 -3.14 -57.94 -17.74
CA GLU A 69 -2.71 -59.32 -17.93
C GLU A 69 -3.95 -60.22 -17.90
N ALA A 70 -4.09 -61.06 -18.91
CA ALA A 70 -5.12 -62.08 -18.99
C ALA A 70 -4.46 -63.45 -19.16
N LYS A 71 -4.85 -64.44 -18.35
CA LYS A 71 -4.34 -65.81 -18.46
C LYS A 71 -5.46 -66.82 -18.25
N ILE A 72 -5.44 -67.89 -19.03
CA ILE A 72 -6.35 -69.03 -18.86
C ILE A 72 -5.61 -70.11 -18.08
N ASN A 73 -6.21 -70.54 -16.97
CA ASN A 73 -5.70 -71.64 -16.16
C ASN A 73 -6.88 -72.50 -15.68
N ASN A 74 -6.79 -73.83 -15.83
CA ASN A 74 -7.85 -74.78 -15.42
C ASN A 74 -9.26 -74.39 -15.91
N ASN A 75 -9.40 -74.01 -17.19
CA ASN A 75 -10.66 -73.52 -17.79
C ASN A 75 -11.22 -72.22 -17.16
N GLU A 76 -10.48 -71.57 -16.27
CA GLU A 76 -10.83 -70.26 -15.71
C GLU A 76 -9.98 -69.15 -16.35
N LEU A 77 -10.63 -68.03 -16.68
CA LEU A 77 -9.95 -66.83 -17.14
C LEU A 77 -9.62 -65.94 -15.95
N TYR A 78 -8.33 -65.73 -15.71
CA TYR A 78 -7.82 -64.77 -14.75
C TYR A 78 -7.51 -63.48 -15.48
N HIS A 79 -8.00 -62.36 -14.94
CA HIS A 79 -7.75 -61.04 -15.50
C HIS A 79 -7.25 -60.12 -14.40
N ASN A 80 -6.14 -59.44 -14.66
CA ASN A 80 -5.53 -58.47 -13.77
C ASN A 80 -5.35 -57.14 -14.50
N LEU A 81 -5.69 -56.04 -13.83
CA LEU A 81 -5.52 -54.68 -14.32
C LEU A 81 -4.81 -53.88 -13.23
N GLY A 82 -3.69 -53.28 -13.57
CA GLY A 82 -2.92 -52.43 -12.67
C GLY A 82 -2.63 -51.07 -13.28
N ILE A 83 -2.45 -50.07 -12.41
CA ILE A 83 -2.08 -48.71 -12.78
C ILE A 83 -0.67 -48.45 -12.29
N TRP A 84 0.18 -47.85 -13.13
CA TRP A 84 1.53 -47.47 -12.73
C TRP A 84 1.49 -46.38 -11.67
N GLN A 85 2.34 -46.48 -10.65
CA GLN A 85 2.47 -45.44 -9.61
C GLN A 85 3.35 -44.26 -10.06
N THR A 86 3.26 -43.89 -11.33
CA THR A 86 4.06 -42.80 -11.91
C THR A 86 3.27 -41.49 -11.86
N PRO A 87 3.82 -40.42 -11.25
CA PRO A 87 3.14 -39.13 -11.22
C PRO A 87 3.07 -38.56 -12.64
N ILE A 88 1.86 -38.17 -13.07
CA ILE A 88 1.63 -37.55 -14.37
C ILE A 88 1.88 -36.05 -14.21
N GLY A 89 2.89 -35.53 -14.92
CA GLY A 89 3.20 -34.10 -14.92
C GLY A 89 2.12 -33.31 -15.65
N ILE A 90 1.30 -32.56 -14.91
CA ILE A 90 0.26 -31.69 -15.45
C ILE A 90 0.79 -30.25 -15.52
N LYS A 91 0.63 -29.58 -16.66
CA LYS A 91 0.96 -28.15 -16.81
C LYS A 91 -0.12 -27.31 -16.13
N THR A 92 0.09 -26.91 -14.89
CA THR A 92 -0.82 -25.98 -14.20
C THR A 92 -0.53 -24.55 -14.62
N ILE A 93 -1.52 -23.85 -15.18
CA ILE A 93 -1.44 -22.40 -15.39
C ILE A 93 -1.77 -21.70 -14.06
N LYS A 94 -0.80 -21.00 -13.48
CA LYS A 94 -1.05 -20.13 -12.32
C LYS A 94 -1.63 -18.80 -12.81
N LEU A 95 -2.92 -18.58 -12.56
CA LEU A 95 -3.56 -17.29 -12.81
C LEU A 95 -3.38 -16.41 -11.57
N THR A 96 -2.70 -15.27 -11.74
CA THR A 96 -2.59 -14.23 -10.70
C THR A 96 -3.65 -13.17 -10.98
N GLU A 97 -4.70 -13.12 -10.17
CA GLU A 97 -5.73 -12.08 -10.26
C GLU A 97 -5.42 -10.95 -9.28
N TYR A 98 -5.44 -9.71 -9.77
CA TYR A 98 -5.30 -8.50 -8.96
C TYR A 98 -6.68 -7.89 -8.75
N LYS A 99 -7.20 -7.93 -7.52
CA LYS A 99 -8.45 -7.26 -7.16
C LYS A 99 -8.15 -5.99 -6.38
N LEU A 100 -8.63 -4.85 -6.88
CA LEU A 100 -8.61 -3.59 -6.15
C LEU A 100 -9.82 -3.56 -5.20
N ILE A 101 -9.58 -3.77 -3.91
CA ILE A 101 -10.60 -3.62 -2.87
C ILE A 101 -10.39 -2.25 -2.23
N LYS A 102 -11.43 -1.42 -2.21
CA LYS A 102 -11.44 -0.12 -1.52
C LYS A 102 -12.09 -0.34 -0.17
N GLU A 103 -11.28 -0.49 0.88
CA GLU A 103 -11.78 -0.53 2.26
C GLU A 103 -11.74 0.88 2.87
N PRO A 104 -12.79 1.31 3.61
CA PRO A 104 -12.71 2.50 4.43
C PRO A 104 -11.86 2.23 5.68
N VAL A 105 -10.69 2.87 5.76
CA VAL A 105 -9.73 2.71 6.87
C VAL A 105 -10.28 3.39 8.15
N PRO A 106 -10.09 2.82 9.35
CA PRO A 106 -10.39 3.50 10.61
C PRO A 106 -9.52 4.75 10.73
N TYR A 107 -10.20 5.88 10.91
CA TYR A 107 -9.68 7.24 11.09
C TYR A 107 -8.30 7.32 11.77
N GLU A 108 -7.32 7.91 11.08
CA GLU A 108 -6.06 8.30 11.71
C GLU A 108 -6.31 9.54 12.57
N VAL A 109 -5.95 9.45 13.87
CA VAL A 109 -5.97 10.58 14.80
C VAL A 109 -5.08 11.68 14.23
N GLU A 110 -5.67 12.86 13.99
CA GLU A 110 -5.03 14.03 13.39
C GLU A 110 -3.74 14.41 14.13
N LYS A 111 -2.59 13.98 13.59
CA LYS A 111 -1.30 14.46 14.06
C LYS A 111 -1.10 15.86 13.49
N ILE A 112 -1.28 16.88 14.33
CA ILE A 112 -1.08 18.27 13.93
C ILE A 112 0.41 18.48 13.60
N ILE A 113 0.79 18.34 12.34
CA ILE A 113 2.15 18.65 11.88
C ILE A 113 2.27 20.17 11.82
N LYS A 114 3.13 20.73 12.67
CA LYS A 114 3.47 22.16 12.63
C LYS A 114 4.33 22.42 11.39
N ILE A 115 3.69 22.78 10.28
CA ILE A 115 4.40 23.26 9.09
C ILE A 115 4.80 24.72 9.35
N GLU A 116 6.10 24.98 9.45
CA GLU A 116 6.62 26.34 9.55
C GLU A 116 6.38 27.07 8.22
N LYS A 117 5.37 27.94 8.20
CA LYS A 117 5.05 28.73 7.02
C LYS A 117 6.07 29.86 6.86
N ASN A 118 6.82 29.82 5.77
CA ASN A 118 7.64 30.96 5.36
C ASN A 118 6.77 32.21 5.17
N LEU A 119 7.20 33.33 5.75
CA LEU A 119 6.49 34.61 5.64
C LEU A 119 6.34 35.00 4.16
N THR A 120 5.12 35.34 3.74
CA THR A 120 4.91 35.89 2.40
C THR A 120 5.67 37.20 2.26
N TRP A 121 6.06 37.53 1.03
CA TRP A 121 6.82 38.75 0.74
C TRP A 121 6.15 40.02 1.30
N TRP A 122 4.82 40.12 1.18
CA TRP A 122 4.02 41.20 1.79
C TRP A 122 4.09 41.24 3.31
N GLN A 123 4.12 40.09 3.98
CA GLN A 123 4.26 40.02 5.44
C GLN A 123 5.67 40.45 5.87
N LYS A 124 6.70 40.05 5.13
CA LYS A 124 8.08 40.50 5.37
C LYS A 124 8.21 42.02 5.26
N ILE A 125 7.57 42.63 4.26
CA ILE A 125 7.56 44.08 4.09
C ILE A 125 6.88 44.76 5.28
N ARG A 126 5.69 44.30 5.70
CA ARG A 126 4.98 44.87 6.85
C ARG A 126 5.80 44.80 8.13
N MET A 127 6.46 43.66 8.38
CA MET A 127 7.35 43.51 9.53
C MET A 127 8.51 44.50 9.50
N ARG A 128 9.17 44.65 8.34
CA ARG A 128 10.29 45.59 8.17
C ARG A 128 9.87 47.05 8.36
N ILE A 129 8.68 47.44 7.90
CA ILE A 129 8.12 48.78 8.13
C ILE A 129 7.86 49.00 9.62
N GLY A 130 7.32 48.01 10.33
CA GLY A 130 7.10 48.08 11.77
C GLY A 130 8.39 48.24 12.56
N GLU A 131 9.45 47.52 12.18
CA GLU A 131 10.78 47.64 12.78
C GLU A 131 11.38 49.04 12.62
N ILE A 132 11.29 49.60 11.40
CA ILE A 132 11.73 50.97 11.11
C ILE A 132 10.94 51.98 11.95
N ALA A 133 9.62 51.83 12.04
CA ALA A 133 8.77 52.72 12.83
C ALA A 133 9.11 52.67 14.32
N LEU A 134 9.40 51.49 14.88
CA LEU A 134 9.84 51.33 16.27
C LEU A 134 11.17 52.03 16.53
N LEU A 135 12.12 51.92 15.59
CA LEU A 135 13.42 52.58 15.68
C LEU A 135 13.27 54.11 15.70
N PHE A 136 12.40 54.68 14.85
CA PHE A 136 12.10 56.11 14.87
C PHE A 136 11.48 56.57 16.20
N ILE A 137 10.57 55.78 16.78
CA ILE A 137 9.97 56.10 18.09
C ILE A 137 11.04 56.10 19.18
N LEU A 138 11.95 55.10 19.19
CA LEU A 138 13.04 55.02 20.16
C LEU A 138 13.99 56.22 20.05
N VAL A 139 14.39 56.60 18.84
CA VAL A 139 15.25 57.78 18.60
C VAL A 139 14.55 59.06 19.03
N PHE A 140 13.27 59.21 18.72
CA PHE A 140 12.49 60.39 19.11
C PHE A 140 12.36 60.50 20.64
N VAL A 141 12.07 59.40 21.33
CA VAL A 141 12.01 59.37 22.79
C VAL A 141 13.39 59.63 23.40
N GLY A 142 14.45 59.02 22.88
CA GLY A 142 15.83 59.25 23.34
C GLY A 142 16.25 60.71 23.18
N PHE A 143 15.98 61.33 22.03
CA PHE A 143 16.25 62.75 21.79
C PHE A 143 15.45 63.66 22.73
N ARG A 144 14.19 63.31 23.01
CA ARG A 144 13.35 64.06 23.96
C ARG A 144 13.83 63.95 25.40
N LEU A 145 14.32 62.79 25.82
CA LEU A 145 14.91 62.58 27.15
C LEU A 145 16.24 63.32 27.29
N SER A 146 17.10 63.28 26.26
CA SER A 146 18.37 64.02 26.23
C SER A 146 18.21 65.55 26.26
N LYS A 147 17.04 66.07 25.88
CA LYS A 147 16.73 67.51 25.89
C LYS A 147 15.98 67.96 27.15
N ILE A 148 15.60 67.02 28.02
CA ILE A 148 14.88 67.27 29.27
C ILE A 148 15.77 67.07 30.51
N SER A 149 16.86 66.32 30.36
CA SER A 149 18.02 66.32 31.28
C SER A 149 18.95 67.48 30.96
#